data_AF-A0A819HCL8-F1
#
_entry.id   AF-A0A819HCL8-F1
#
_cell.length_a   1.000
_cell.length_b   1.000
_cell.length_c   1.000
_cell.angle_alpha   90.00
_cell.angle_beta   90.00
_cell.angle_gamma   90.00
#
_symmetry.space_group_name_H-M   'P 1'
#
loop_
_entity.id
_entity.type
_entity.pdbx_description
1 polymer ?
#
loop_
_entity_poly.entity_id
_entity_poly.type
_entity_poly.pdbx_seq_one_letter_code
_entity_poly.pdbx_strand_id
1 'polypeptide(L)'
;GEADVDCGGPCAPGQTCEIGQHCNVSTDCTSGTCNSSNQCDGPSCSDGILNQGEADVDCGGPCAPGKTCEIGQHCNVSTDCTSGTCNSSNQCDGPSCSDGILNQGEADVDCGGPCAPSQTCEVGQQCNMTTDCASGICNSSNQCDSPSCSDGVLNQGESDTDCGGPCAPGQTCEIGQHCNVTTDCASGNCNNTNQCDRKRFARN
;
A
#
# COMPACT_ATOMS: atom_id res chain seq x y z
N GLY A 1 36.83 37.30 20.09
CA GLY A 1 37.66 37.09 18.90
C GLY A 1 36.87 36.24 17.94
N GLU A 2 37.27 36.22 16.67
CA GLU A 2 36.84 35.18 15.72
C GLU A 2 37.37 33.81 16.15
N ALA A 3 36.76 32.76 15.62
CA ALA A 3 37.08 31.39 15.91
C ALA A 3 38.18 30.88 14.98
N ASP A 4 38.16 31.25 13.70
CA ASP A 4 39.27 31.06 12.77
C ASP A 4 39.52 32.35 11.98
N VAL A 5 40.54 32.37 11.12
CA VAL A 5 40.84 33.50 10.24
C VAL A 5 39.63 33.79 9.35
N ASP A 6 38.98 34.94 9.63
CA ASP A 6 37.81 35.48 8.92
C ASP A 6 36.48 34.70 9.11
N CYS A 7 36.30 33.91 10.19
CA CYS A 7 35.02 33.26 10.49
C CYS A 7 34.75 32.99 11.99
N GLY A 8 33.48 32.79 12.35
CA GLY A 8 33.07 32.34 13.69
C GLY A 8 33.24 33.39 14.79
N GLY A 9 32.47 34.48 14.78
CA GLY A 9 32.48 35.43 15.89
C GLY A 9 32.04 36.85 15.54
N PRO A 10 32.17 37.80 16.48
CA PRO A 10 31.65 39.16 16.32
C PRO A 10 32.43 40.03 15.34
N CYS A 11 33.64 39.64 14.91
CA CYS A 11 34.42 40.37 13.91
C CYS A 11 34.13 39.90 12.46
N ALA A 12 33.51 38.72 12.29
CA ALA A 12 32.98 38.20 11.03
C ALA A 12 31.49 37.83 11.16
N PRO A 13 30.58 38.81 11.37
CA PRO A 13 29.18 38.55 11.65
C PRO A 13 28.49 37.86 10.47
N GLY A 14 27.96 36.65 10.70
CA GLY A 14 27.26 35.87 9.68
C GLY A 14 28.16 35.05 8.76
N GLN A 15 29.48 35.04 8.96
CA GLN A 15 30.38 34.09 8.30
C GLN A 15 30.65 32.91 9.23
N THR A 16 30.09 31.77 8.85
CA THR A 16 30.35 30.46 9.48
C THR A 16 31.57 29.79 8.85
N CYS A 17 32.34 29.09 9.66
CA CYS A 17 33.52 28.34 9.29
C CYS A 17 33.14 27.03 8.56
N GLU A 18 33.99 26.60 7.62
CA GLU A 18 33.86 25.35 6.87
C GLU A 18 34.42 24.16 7.66
N ILE A 19 34.19 22.93 7.17
CA ILE A 19 34.66 21.70 7.80
C ILE A 19 36.19 21.74 7.98
N GLY A 20 36.66 21.40 9.19
CA GLY A 20 38.08 21.35 9.57
C GLY A 20 38.65 22.68 10.09
N GLN A 21 37.95 23.80 9.94
CA GLN A 21 38.34 25.11 10.47
C GLN A 21 38.09 25.21 11.98
N HIS A 22 38.81 26.12 12.64
CA HIS A 22 38.72 26.25 14.09
C HIS A 22 37.36 26.86 14.52
N CYS A 23 36.77 26.30 15.57
CA CYS A 23 35.51 26.76 16.13
C CYS A 23 35.61 26.85 17.66
N ASN A 24 34.90 27.81 18.26
CA ASN A 24 34.76 27.89 19.71
C ASN A 24 33.41 27.33 20.17
N VAL A 25 32.38 27.50 19.33
CA VAL A 25 31.03 26.99 19.55
C VAL A 25 30.46 26.43 18.26
N SER A 26 29.48 25.53 18.38
CA SER A 26 28.76 24.92 17.24
C SER A 26 28.23 25.92 16.22
N THR A 27 27.76 27.10 16.67
CA THR A 27 27.24 28.16 15.78
C THR A 27 28.32 28.85 14.95
N ASP A 28 29.60 28.63 15.25
CA ASP A 28 30.70 29.11 14.42
C ASP A 28 30.80 28.30 13.12
N CYS A 29 30.26 27.08 13.06
CA CYS A 29 30.41 26.15 11.95
C CYS A 29 29.20 26.16 11.02
N THR A 30 29.45 26.02 9.71
CA THR A 30 28.38 25.89 8.70
C THR A 30 27.58 24.60 8.88
N SER A 31 28.22 23.55 9.40
CA SER A 31 27.57 22.30 9.80
C SER A 31 26.78 22.41 11.12
N GLY A 32 26.98 23.46 11.91
CA GLY A 32 26.42 23.56 13.26
C GLY A 32 27.11 22.68 14.29
N THR A 33 28.21 22.01 13.96
CA THR A 33 28.90 21.05 14.85
C THR A 33 30.36 21.43 15.03
N CYS A 34 30.73 21.77 16.27
CA CYS A 34 32.12 21.99 16.69
C CYS A 34 32.59 20.80 17.54
N ASN A 35 33.58 20.05 17.07
CA ASN A 35 34.02 18.84 17.77
C ASN A 35 34.95 19.15 18.96
N SER A 36 35.31 18.11 19.72
CA SER A 36 36.17 18.22 20.91
C SER A 36 37.61 18.68 20.62
N SER A 37 38.01 18.72 19.36
CA SER A 37 39.31 19.26 18.92
C SER A 37 39.20 20.72 18.48
N ASN A 38 38.07 21.39 18.75
CA ASN A 38 37.75 22.75 18.30
C ASN A 38 37.80 22.89 16.78
N GLN A 39 37.34 21.87 16.06
CA GLN A 39 37.22 21.91 14.60
C GLN A 39 35.78 21.69 14.16
N CYS A 40 35.37 22.42 13.13
CA CYS A 40 34.07 22.19 12.52
C CYS A 40 34.01 20.79 11.93
N ASP A 41 33.09 19.97 12.41
CA ASP A 41 32.93 18.61 11.91
C ASP A 41 32.00 18.58 10.70
N GLY A 42 32.09 17.51 9.91
CA GLY A 42 31.13 17.28 8.83
C GLY A 42 29.73 16.97 9.38
N PRO A 43 28.66 17.26 8.62
CA PRO A 43 27.32 16.84 8.98
C PRO A 43 27.25 15.31 9.07
N SER A 44 26.47 14.81 10.01
CA SER A 44 26.25 13.38 10.20
C SER A 44 24.77 13.14 10.46
N CYS A 45 24.24 12.04 9.92
CA CYS A 45 22.87 11.58 10.19
C CYS A 45 22.69 11.01 11.61
N SER A 46 23.38 11.58 12.60
CA SER A 46 23.37 11.16 14.00
C SER A 46 23.99 12.22 14.92
N ASP A 47 24.11 13.47 14.46
CA ASP A 47 24.68 14.57 15.24
C ASP A 47 23.64 15.32 16.10
N GLY A 48 22.36 14.99 15.94
CA GLY A 48 21.25 15.51 16.72
C GLY A 48 20.76 16.87 16.27
N ILE A 49 21.16 17.33 15.08
CA ILE A 49 20.89 18.69 14.58
C ILE A 49 20.33 18.61 13.16
N LEU A 50 19.19 19.26 12.90
CA LEU A 50 18.66 19.39 11.54
C LEU A 50 19.57 20.29 10.69
N ASN A 51 20.41 19.69 9.85
CA ASN A 51 21.37 20.44 9.01
C ASN A 51 21.49 19.87 7.59
N GLN A 52 22.18 20.63 6.72
CA GLN A 52 22.71 20.17 5.42
C GLN A 52 21.76 19.39 4.49
N GLY A 53 20.46 19.70 4.54
CA GLY A 53 19.45 19.15 3.64
C GLY A 53 18.72 17.92 4.17
N GLU A 54 18.94 17.55 5.43
CA GLU A 54 18.08 16.61 6.15
C GLU A 54 16.60 17.03 6.11
N ALA A 55 15.72 16.05 6.17
CA ALA A 55 14.29 16.30 6.13
C ALA A 55 13.70 16.53 7.54
N ASP A 56 14.20 15.79 8.52
CA ASP A 56 14.03 16.02 9.96
C ASP A 56 15.37 15.69 10.66
N VAL A 57 15.50 15.99 11.96
CA VAL A 57 16.75 15.82 12.71
C VAL A 57 17.34 14.42 12.49
N ASP A 58 18.54 14.38 11.90
CA ASP A 58 19.29 13.17 11.61
C ASP A 58 18.63 12.17 10.62
N CYS A 59 17.67 12.58 9.78
CA CYS A 59 17.01 11.66 8.83
C CYS A 59 16.52 12.33 7.54
N GLY A 60 16.29 11.50 6.51
CA GLY A 60 15.79 11.94 5.21
C GLY A 60 16.80 12.78 4.41
N GLY A 61 16.43 13.21 3.21
CA GLY A 61 17.32 13.97 2.33
C GLY A 61 18.61 13.20 2.04
N PRO A 62 19.80 13.79 2.26
CA PRO A 62 21.10 13.12 2.09
C PRO A 62 21.30 11.88 2.97
N CYS A 63 20.53 11.74 4.05
CA CYS A 63 20.60 10.57 4.93
C CYS A 63 19.87 9.35 4.35
N ALA A 64 18.92 9.55 3.43
CA ALA A 64 18.23 8.46 2.76
C ALA A 64 19.11 7.84 1.64
N PRO A 65 19.07 6.51 1.43
CA PRO A 65 18.20 5.53 2.09
C PRO A 65 18.80 4.94 3.39
N GLY A 66 19.96 5.43 3.85
CA GLY A 66 20.66 4.87 5.02
C GLY A 66 19.96 5.13 6.36
N LYS A 67 19.32 6.29 6.50
CA LYS A 67 18.50 6.68 7.65
C LYS A 67 17.30 7.53 7.21
N THR A 68 16.17 6.86 7.04
CA THR A 68 14.87 7.45 6.74
C THR A 68 14.16 7.90 8.01
N CYS A 69 13.23 8.83 7.86
CA CYS A 69 12.41 9.39 8.92
C CYS A 69 11.22 8.48 9.24
N GLU A 70 10.92 8.38 10.53
CA GLU A 70 9.80 7.62 11.08
C GLU A 70 8.47 8.37 10.92
N ILE A 71 7.35 7.66 11.13
CA ILE A 71 6.00 8.25 11.05
C ILE A 71 5.87 9.48 11.96
N GLY A 72 5.33 10.57 11.40
CA GLY A 72 5.11 11.87 12.06
C GLY A 72 6.28 12.84 11.97
N GLN A 73 7.48 12.38 11.59
CA GLN A 73 8.64 13.23 11.33
C GLN A 73 8.51 13.99 10.02
N HIS A 74 9.23 15.11 9.90
CA HIS A 74 9.17 15.95 8.71
C HIS A 74 9.82 15.25 7.49
N CYS A 75 9.23 15.47 6.31
CA CYS A 75 9.72 14.94 5.05
C CYS A 75 9.54 15.96 3.93
N ASN A 76 10.40 15.92 2.92
CA ASN A 76 10.24 16.73 1.71
C ASN A 76 9.77 15.87 0.53
N VAL A 77 10.18 14.60 0.52
CA VAL A 77 9.80 13.61 -0.50
C VAL A 77 9.51 12.26 0.14
N SER A 78 8.74 11.42 -0.55
CA SER A 78 8.40 10.06 -0.13
C SER A 78 9.60 9.20 0.27
N THR A 79 10.74 9.34 -0.40
CA THR A 79 11.96 8.56 -0.10
C THR A 79 12.63 8.96 1.20
N ASP A 80 12.25 10.10 1.79
CA ASP A 80 12.74 10.48 3.11
C ASP A 80 12.15 9.59 4.21
N CYS A 81 10.99 8.99 3.98
CA CYS A 81 10.23 8.26 4.98
C CYS A 81 10.46 6.76 4.93
N THR A 82 10.53 6.11 6.10
CA THR A 82 10.59 4.64 6.20
C THR A 82 9.35 3.99 5.57
N SER A 83 8.20 4.66 5.63
CA SER A 83 6.96 4.22 5.00
C SER A 83 6.92 4.41 3.49
N GLY A 84 7.81 5.23 2.91
CA GLY A 84 7.72 5.64 1.51
C GLY A 84 6.65 6.70 1.23
N THR A 85 5.98 7.24 2.26
CA THR A 85 4.86 8.18 2.09
C THR A 85 5.12 9.47 2.84
N CYS A 86 5.22 10.58 2.10
CA CYS A 86 5.27 11.93 2.65
C CYS A 86 3.95 12.64 2.35
N ASN A 87 3.15 12.96 3.38
CA ASN A 87 1.82 13.51 3.20
C ASN A 87 1.85 15.02 2.86
N SER A 88 0.67 15.58 2.56
CA SER A 88 0.52 16.99 2.18
C SER A 88 0.90 17.99 3.29
N SER A 89 1.08 17.52 4.52
CA SER A 89 1.55 18.32 5.66
C SER A 89 3.06 18.21 5.86
N ASN A 90 3.79 17.62 4.90
CA ASN A 90 5.23 17.33 4.97
C ASN A 90 5.59 16.45 6.17
N GLN A 91 4.75 15.46 6.48
CA GLN A 91 5.04 14.47 7.52
C GLN A 91 5.04 13.07 6.94
N CYS A 92 5.96 12.25 7.41
CA CYS A 92 5.97 10.83 7.09
C CYS A 92 4.68 10.21 7.61
N ASP A 93 3.87 9.68 6.70
CA ASP A 93 2.61 9.06 7.08
C ASP A 93 2.79 7.55 7.22
N GLY A 94 1.88 6.93 7.96
CA GLY A 94 1.80 5.48 7.97
C GLY A 94 1.39 4.96 6.59
N PRO A 95 1.83 3.75 6.21
CA PRO A 95 1.31 3.11 5.01
C PRO A 95 -0.20 2.87 5.14
N SER A 96 -0.91 3.01 4.03
CA SER A 96 -2.37 2.92 3.98
C SER A 96 -2.82 2.29 2.67
N CYS A 97 -4.00 1.68 2.66
CA CYS A 97 -4.63 1.13 1.46
C CYS A 97 -5.21 2.20 0.51
N SER A 98 -4.53 3.33 0.40
CA SER A 98 -4.91 4.48 -0.42
C SER A 98 -3.73 5.41 -0.68
N ASP A 99 -2.50 4.95 -0.42
CA ASP A 99 -1.28 5.75 -0.56
C ASP A 99 -0.63 5.63 -1.94
N GLY A 100 -1.16 4.77 -2.81
CA GLY A 100 -0.69 4.58 -4.18
C GLY A 100 0.57 3.71 -4.28
N ILE A 101 0.95 3.02 -3.20
CA ILE A 101 2.19 2.25 -3.11
C ILE A 101 1.87 0.83 -2.66
N LEU A 102 2.28 -0.17 -3.46
CA LEU A 102 2.19 -1.57 -3.06
C LEU A 102 3.02 -1.85 -1.80
N ASN A 103 2.37 -1.92 -0.64
CA ASN A 103 3.03 -2.09 0.65
C ASN A 103 2.21 -2.92 1.64
N GLN A 104 2.76 -3.16 2.85
CA GLN A 104 2.09 -3.82 3.98
C GLN A 104 1.41 -5.19 3.74
N GLY A 105 1.67 -5.84 2.61
CA GLY A 105 1.05 -7.12 2.25
C GLY A 105 -0.23 -6.97 1.42
N GLU A 106 -0.48 -5.80 0.85
CA GLU A 106 -1.43 -5.60 -0.24
C GLU A 106 -1.22 -6.62 -1.37
N ALA A 107 -2.31 -6.95 -2.06
CA ALA A 107 -2.26 -7.90 -3.17
C ALA A 107 -1.91 -7.21 -4.49
N ASP A 108 -2.46 -6.00 -4.72
CA ASP A 108 -2.04 -5.03 -5.72
C ASP A 108 -2.12 -3.63 -5.09
N VAL A 109 -1.63 -2.59 -5.77
CA VAL A 109 -1.57 -1.21 -5.23
C VAL A 109 -2.93 -0.80 -4.64
N ASP A 110 -2.94 -0.48 -3.33
CA ASP A 110 -4.10 -0.04 -2.56
C ASP A 110 -5.29 -1.04 -2.47
N CYS A 111 -5.07 -2.34 -2.68
CA CYS A 111 -6.15 -3.33 -2.60
C CYS A 111 -5.71 -4.73 -2.13
N GLY A 112 -6.69 -5.48 -1.60
CA GLY A 112 -6.51 -6.86 -1.14
C GLY A 112 -5.67 -6.99 0.13
N GLY A 113 -5.39 -8.24 0.54
CA GLY A 113 -4.54 -8.54 1.68
C GLY A 113 -5.06 -7.93 3.00
N PRO A 114 -4.27 -7.07 3.69
CA PRO A 114 -4.65 -6.46 4.97
C PRO A 114 -5.67 -5.32 4.83
N CYS A 115 -6.00 -4.90 3.62
CA CYS A 115 -6.94 -3.80 3.39
C CYS A 115 -8.35 -4.14 3.86
N ALA A 116 -9.18 -3.10 4.01
CA ALA A 116 -10.56 -3.29 4.41
C ALA A 116 -11.26 -4.24 3.42
N PRO A 117 -12.21 -5.09 3.84
CA PRO A 117 -12.91 -6.01 2.93
C PRO A 117 -13.65 -5.33 1.76
N SER A 118 -13.86 -4.01 1.82
CA SER A 118 -14.42 -3.21 0.73
C SER A 118 -13.38 -2.75 -0.31
N GLN A 119 -12.08 -2.86 0.00
CA GLN A 119 -10.96 -2.48 -0.86
C GLN A 119 -10.38 -3.72 -1.52
N THR A 120 -11.22 -4.34 -2.34
CA THR A 120 -10.84 -5.50 -3.13
C THR A 120 -10.29 -5.04 -4.47
N CYS A 121 -9.42 -5.85 -5.05
CA CYS A 121 -8.80 -5.64 -6.34
C CYS A 121 -9.79 -5.92 -7.46
N GLU A 122 -9.76 -5.07 -8.47
CA GLU A 122 -10.56 -5.15 -9.69
C GLU A 122 -9.98 -6.18 -10.65
N VAL A 123 -10.76 -6.55 -11.67
CA VAL A 123 -10.32 -7.52 -12.70
C VAL A 123 -9.00 -7.08 -13.35
N GLY A 124 -8.07 -8.03 -13.45
CA GLY A 124 -6.74 -7.86 -14.03
C GLY A 124 -5.64 -7.46 -13.02
N GLN A 125 -6.03 -6.98 -11.83
CA GLN A 125 -5.10 -6.67 -10.74
C GLN A 125 -4.60 -7.95 -10.07
N GLN A 126 -3.46 -7.84 -9.37
CA GLN A 126 -2.86 -8.97 -8.67
C GLN A 126 -3.67 -9.42 -7.45
N CYS A 127 -3.62 -10.71 -7.17
CA CYS A 127 -4.28 -11.34 -6.03
C CYS A 127 -3.45 -12.52 -5.51
N ASN A 128 -3.55 -12.81 -4.21
CA ASN A 128 -2.98 -14.00 -3.59
C ASN A 128 -4.07 -14.99 -3.15
N MET A 129 -5.28 -14.49 -2.93
CA MET A 129 -6.44 -15.27 -2.55
C MET A 129 -7.72 -14.69 -3.14
N THR A 130 -8.77 -15.51 -3.19
CA THR A 130 -10.07 -15.14 -3.77
C THR A 130 -10.70 -13.92 -3.10
N THR A 131 -10.48 -13.73 -1.79
CA THR A 131 -11.01 -12.58 -1.03
C THR A 131 -10.32 -11.27 -1.38
N ASP A 132 -9.17 -11.31 -2.06
CA ASP A 132 -8.52 -10.08 -2.53
C ASP A 132 -9.31 -9.46 -3.67
N CYS A 133 -10.05 -10.25 -4.45
CA CYS A 133 -10.72 -9.79 -5.66
C CYS A 133 -12.19 -9.42 -5.43
N ALA A 134 -12.64 -8.33 -6.06
CA ALA A 134 -14.04 -7.92 -6.01
C ALA A 134 -14.97 -8.98 -6.62
N SER A 135 -14.46 -9.73 -7.60
CA SER A 135 -15.14 -10.86 -8.23
C SER A 135 -15.16 -12.13 -7.37
N GLY A 136 -14.33 -12.21 -6.32
CA GLY A 136 -14.12 -13.44 -5.57
C GLY A 136 -13.27 -14.49 -6.31
N ILE A 137 -12.62 -14.14 -7.43
CA ILE A 137 -11.91 -15.07 -8.30
C ILE A 137 -10.47 -14.61 -8.46
N CYS A 138 -9.53 -15.40 -7.94
CA CYS A 138 -8.11 -15.24 -8.18
C CYS A 138 -7.64 -16.40 -9.06
N ASN A 139 -7.24 -16.11 -10.31
CA ASN A 139 -6.91 -17.14 -11.28
C ASN A 139 -5.49 -17.72 -11.06
N SER A 140 -5.14 -18.74 -11.83
CA SER A 140 -3.83 -19.43 -11.72
C SER A 140 -2.62 -18.56 -12.09
N SER A 141 -2.85 -17.37 -12.65
CA SER A 141 -1.82 -16.36 -12.93
C SER A 141 -1.72 -15.30 -11.83
N ASN A 142 -2.38 -15.51 -10.68
CA ASN A 142 -2.47 -14.57 -9.56
C ASN A 142 -3.08 -13.22 -9.97
N GLN A 143 -4.12 -13.26 -10.81
CA GLN A 143 -4.88 -12.08 -11.22
C GLN A 143 -6.36 -12.25 -10.94
N CYS A 144 -7.00 -11.15 -10.54
CA CYS A 144 -8.44 -11.11 -10.39
C CYS A 144 -9.11 -11.30 -11.75
N ASP A 145 -10.02 -12.27 -11.84
CA ASP A 145 -10.69 -12.58 -13.11
C ASP A 145 -12.13 -12.08 -13.12
N SER A 146 -12.68 -11.92 -14.33
CA SER A 146 -14.09 -11.61 -14.50
C SER A 146 -14.96 -12.81 -14.11
N PRO A 147 -16.04 -12.59 -13.36
CA PRO A 147 -16.98 -13.65 -13.08
C PRO A 147 -17.69 -14.12 -14.34
N SER A 148 -17.93 -15.43 -14.42
CA SER A 148 -18.52 -16.12 -15.56
C SER A 148 -19.26 -17.36 -15.10
N CYS A 149 -20.22 -17.83 -15.91
CA CYS A 149 -20.92 -19.10 -15.66
C CYS A 149 -20.09 -20.36 -15.96
N SER A 150 -18.81 -20.31 -15.62
CA SER A 150 -17.81 -21.38 -15.80
C SER A 150 -16.55 -21.10 -14.96
N ASP A 151 -16.62 -20.20 -13.98
CA ASP A 151 -15.49 -19.78 -13.16
C ASP A 151 -15.31 -20.62 -11.88
N GLY A 152 -16.24 -21.53 -11.60
CA GLY A 152 -16.20 -22.43 -10.46
C GLY A 152 -16.66 -21.81 -9.15
N VAL A 153 -17.24 -20.60 -9.17
CA VAL A 153 -17.65 -19.83 -7.99
C VAL A 153 -19.10 -19.40 -8.11
N LEU A 154 -19.94 -19.77 -7.13
CA LEU A 154 -21.32 -19.30 -7.07
C LEU A 154 -21.38 -17.78 -6.89
N ASN A 155 -21.59 -17.05 -7.98
CA ASN A 155 -21.58 -15.59 -7.99
C ASN A 155 -22.60 -15.01 -8.99
N GLN A 156 -22.63 -13.68 -9.12
CA GLN A 156 -23.43 -12.93 -10.11
C GLN A 156 -24.94 -13.27 -10.23
N GLY A 157 -25.53 -13.96 -9.26
CA GLY A 157 -26.95 -14.36 -9.29
C GLY A 157 -27.20 -15.76 -9.86
N GLU A 158 -26.16 -16.56 -10.04
CA GLU A 158 -26.26 -18.00 -10.29
C GLU A 158 -27.14 -18.70 -9.24
N SER A 159 -27.79 -19.78 -9.66
CA SER A 159 -28.64 -20.56 -8.77
C SER A 159 -27.88 -21.66 -8.04
N ASP A 160 -26.87 -22.23 -8.69
CA ASP A 160 -25.83 -23.08 -8.11
C ASP A 160 -24.53 -22.79 -8.87
N THR A 161 -23.37 -23.26 -8.40
CA THR A 161 -22.06 -22.95 -9.02
C THR A 161 -22.08 -23.16 -10.54
N ASP A 162 -21.80 -22.11 -11.31
CA ASP A 162 -21.74 -22.09 -12.79
C ASP A 162 -23.06 -22.42 -13.51
N CYS A 163 -24.23 -22.29 -12.86
CA CYS A 163 -25.52 -22.61 -13.50
C CYS A 163 -26.74 -21.82 -13.01
N GLY A 164 -27.74 -21.73 -13.88
CA GLY A 164 -29.04 -21.11 -13.59
C GLY A 164 -28.98 -19.58 -13.51
N GLY A 165 -30.10 -18.95 -13.16
CA GLY A 165 -30.18 -17.49 -13.01
C GLY A 165 -29.79 -16.73 -14.31
N PRO A 166 -28.78 -15.84 -14.29
CA PRO A 166 -28.39 -15.02 -15.43
C PRO A 166 -27.52 -15.76 -16.47
N CYS A 167 -27.16 -17.02 -16.23
CA CYS A 167 -26.38 -17.80 -17.17
C CYS A 167 -27.10 -17.99 -18.51
N ALA A 168 -26.32 -18.23 -19.58
CA ALA A 168 -26.86 -18.31 -20.93
C ALA A 168 -27.91 -19.44 -21.04
N PRO A 169 -28.93 -19.30 -21.91
CA PRO A 169 -29.91 -20.36 -22.14
C PRO A 169 -29.23 -21.69 -22.53
N GLY A 170 -29.21 -22.65 -21.62
CA GLY A 170 -28.52 -23.94 -21.77
C GLY A 170 -27.51 -24.25 -20.66
N GLN A 171 -27.05 -23.25 -19.89
CA GLN A 171 -26.27 -23.45 -18.66
C GLN A 171 -27.21 -23.60 -17.46
N THR A 172 -28.01 -24.65 -17.52
CA THR A 172 -29.00 -24.99 -16.51
C THR A 172 -28.44 -26.00 -15.52
N CYS A 173 -28.83 -25.88 -14.27
CA CYS A 173 -28.45 -26.76 -13.18
C CYS A 173 -28.99 -28.20 -13.37
N GLU A 174 -28.14 -29.15 -13.00
CA GLU A 174 -28.41 -30.59 -13.00
C GLU A 174 -29.29 -31.02 -11.82
N ILE A 175 -29.75 -32.26 -11.83
CA ILE A 175 -30.58 -32.81 -10.75
C ILE A 175 -29.85 -32.77 -9.42
N GLY A 176 -30.50 -32.22 -8.38
CA GLY A 176 -29.96 -32.08 -7.03
C GLY A 176 -29.27 -30.75 -6.77
N GLN A 177 -28.90 -30.00 -7.82
CA GLN A 177 -28.35 -28.64 -7.68
C GLN A 177 -29.42 -27.63 -7.27
N HIS A 178 -28.98 -26.55 -6.64
CA HIS A 178 -29.86 -25.50 -6.14
C HIS A 178 -30.53 -24.74 -7.29
N CYS A 179 -31.79 -24.34 -7.07
CA CYS A 179 -32.59 -23.59 -8.05
C CYS A 179 -33.52 -22.61 -7.34
N ASN A 180 -33.82 -21.50 -8.01
CA ASN A 180 -34.79 -20.51 -7.55
C ASN A 180 -36.08 -20.56 -8.38
N VAL A 181 -35.96 -20.86 -9.66
CA VAL A 181 -37.05 -20.99 -10.62
C VAL A 181 -36.90 -22.23 -11.48
N THR A 182 -37.99 -22.67 -12.11
CA THR A 182 -37.99 -23.88 -12.93
C THR A 182 -37.05 -23.81 -14.14
N THR A 183 -36.80 -22.60 -14.66
CA THR A 183 -35.87 -22.38 -15.80
C THR A 183 -34.41 -22.54 -15.42
N ASP A 184 -34.07 -22.51 -14.13
CA ASP A 184 -32.70 -22.76 -13.69
C ASP A 184 -32.31 -24.21 -13.92
N CYS A 185 -33.27 -25.13 -13.91
CA CYS A 185 -33.03 -26.56 -14.00
C CYS A 185 -33.08 -27.08 -15.45
N ALA A 186 -32.15 -27.96 -15.81
CA ALA A 186 -32.18 -28.68 -17.10
C ALA A 186 -33.47 -29.51 -17.24
N SER A 187 -33.98 -29.99 -16.10
CA SER A 187 -35.25 -30.71 -16.00
C SER A 187 -36.46 -29.79 -16.11
N GLY A 188 -36.34 -28.47 -16.11
CA GLY A 188 -37.47 -27.55 -16.06
C GLY A 188 -38.32 -27.68 -14.79
N ASN A 189 -37.79 -28.27 -13.71
CA ASN A 189 -38.52 -28.54 -12.47
C ASN A 189 -37.65 -28.27 -11.24
N CYS A 190 -37.97 -27.17 -10.54
CA CYS A 190 -37.39 -26.82 -9.24
C CYS A 190 -38.39 -27.21 -8.14
N ASN A 191 -37.97 -28.07 -7.20
CA ASN A 191 -38.85 -28.59 -6.16
C ASN A 191 -39.01 -27.61 -4.97
N ASN A 192 -39.89 -27.94 -4.01
CA ASN A 192 -40.16 -27.10 -2.84
C ASN A 192 -39.00 -27.02 -1.83
N THR A 193 -37.90 -27.75 -2.07
CA THR A 193 -36.67 -27.65 -1.29
C THR A 193 -35.56 -26.95 -2.06
N ASN A 194 -35.92 -26.16 -3.10
CA ASN A 194 -35.01 -25.43 -3.98
C ASN A 194 -33.93 -26.30 -4.62
N GLN A 195 -34.32 -27.51 -5.07
CA GLN A 195 -33.43 -28.41 -5.80
C GLN A 195 -34.06 -28.85 -7.12
N CYS A 196 -33.24 -28.97 -8.15
CA CYS A 196 -33.66 -29.49 -9.43
C CYS A 196 -34.05 -30.98 -9.31
N ASP A 197 -35.30 -31.33 -9.64
CA ASP A 197 -35.80 -32.71 -9.60
C ASP A 197 -36.21 -33.17 -11.00
N ARG A 198 -36.30 -34.49 -11.22
CA ARG A 198 -36.77 -35.06 -12.48
C ARG A 198 -38.19 -34.58 -12.76
N LYS A 199 -38.52 -34.39 -14.04
CA LYS A 199 -39.93 -34.15 -14.45
C LYS A 199 -40.76 -35.36 -14.00
N ARG A 200 -41.67 -35.15 -13.06
CA ARG A 200 -42.69 -36.16 -12.74
C ARG A 200 -43.69 -36.19 -13.87
N PHE A 201 -43.56 -37.16 -14.77
CA PHE A 201 -44.67 -37.50 -15.66
C PHE A 201 -45.81 -38.00 -14.76
N ALA A 202 -46.94 -37.29 -14.78
CA ALA A 202 -48.16 -37.79 -14.17
C ALA A 202 -48.43 -39.18 -14.78
N ARG A 203 -48.38 -40.22 -13.93
CA ARG A 203 -48.85 -41.55 -14.34
C ARG A 203 -50.37 -41.42 -14.49
N ASN A 204 -50.85 -41.50 -15.72
CA ASN A 204 -52.27 -41.69 -16.04
C ASN A 204 -52.77 -43.01 -15.45
#